data_AF-A0A7V1WWQ6-F1
#
_entry.id   AF-A0A7V1WWQ6-F1
#
_cell.length_a   1.000
_cell.length_b   1.000
_cell.length_c   1.000
_cell.angle_alpha   90.00
_cell.angle_beta   90.00
_cell.angle_gamma   90.00
#
_symmetry.space_group_name_H-M   'P 1'
#
loop_
_entity.id
_entity.type
_entity.pdbx_description
1 polymer ?
#
loop_
_entity_poly.entity_id
_entity_poly.type
_entity_poly.pdbx_seq_one_letter_code
_entity_poly.pdbx_strand_id
1 'polypeptide(L)'
;MNLIKLIFMPFAFLILFAGQAKAHQTFHYQKVAPQFSIDTSLKVVVANSLRQINTIPAQTGIDSYYAHLMIFLYQGANAVIKIQTEKIGNKGILVQAALFTRFHSQMQNQLLPFLKEKNKAKPPGAAFLSAVKASLAHFDQINYQQSPEPEKLTAILLVEIYENMDQISAAYANLSQNEPLKAISWDIVRKNNGLIDLLKPASR
;
A
#
# COMPACT_ATOMS: atom_id res chain seq x y z
N MET A 1 -35.76 38.57 -17.16
CA MET A 1 -36.90 37.63 -17.10
C MET A 1 -36.47 36.34 -17.77
N ASN A 2 -36.70 35.23 -17.08
CA ASN A 2 -36.43 33.84 -17.46
C ASN A 2 -37.06 33.44 -18.80
N LEU A 3 -36.43 32.51 -19.54
CA LEU A 3 -36.98 31.14 -19.63
C LEU A 3 -35.95 30.12 -20.12
N ILE A 4 -35.91 29.01 -19.37
CA ILE A 4 -35.19 27.75 -19.58
C ILE A 4 -35.95 26.86 -20.58
N LYS A 5 -35.22 26.05 -21.36
CA LYS A 5 -35.55 24.67 -21.84
C LYS A 5 -34.34 24.18 -22.68
N LEU A 6 -33.37 23.44 -22.13
CA LEU A 6 -33.29 22.00 -21.83
C LEU A 6 -33.36 21.06 -23.06
N ILE A 7 -32.31 20.22 -23.14
CA ILE A 7 -32.15 18.90 -23.78
C ILE A 7 -31.78 18.87 -25.27
N PHE A 8 -30.57 18.39 -25.58
CA PHE A 8 -30.31 17.12 -26.29
C PHE A 8 -28.80 16.76 -26.22
N MET A 9 -28.49 15.61 -25.63
CA MET A 9 -27.22 14.90 -25.81
C MET A 9 -27.13 14.37 -27.25
N PRO A 10 -25.91 14.07 -27.73
CA PRO A 10 -25.60 12.65 -27.88
C PRO A 10 -24.22 12.24 -27.37
N PHE A 11 -24.19 11.02 -26.84
CA PHE A 11 -23.04 10.15 -26.62
C PHE A 11 -22.20 9.95 -27.90
N ALA A 12 -20.86 9.89 -27.78
CA ALA A 12 -19.99 8.83 -28.36
C ALA A 12 -18.49 9.12 -28.15
N PHE A 13 -17.70 8.03 -28.08
CA PHE A 13 -16.23 7.87 -28.00
C PHE A 13 -15.61 8.06 -26.60
N LEU A 14 -15.28 7.03 -25.81
CA LEU A 14 -14.67 5.70 -26.02
C LEU A 14 -13.17 5.73 -26.39
N ILE A 15 -12.35 5.60 -25.32
CA ILE A 15 -11.07 4.88 -25.14
C ILE A 15 -9.77 5.47 -25.74
N LEU A 16 -8.84 5.83 -24.84
CA LEU A 16 -7.44 5.34 -24.81
C LEU A 16 -6.73 5.84 -23.54
N PHE A 17 -6.96 5.17 -22.39
CA PHE A 17 -6.03 5.29 -21.26
C PHE A 17 -4.97 4.19 -21.40
N ALA A 18 -3.94 4.48 -22.19
CA ALA A 18 -2.65 3.83 -22.00
C ALA A 18 -2.03 4.44 -20.73
N GLY A 19 -2.41 3.88 -19.57
CA GLY A 19 -1.75 4.19 -18.30
C GLY A 19 -0.32 3.64 -18.37
N GLN A 20 0.63 4.47 -18.79
CA GLN A 20 2.04 4.19 -18.54
C GLN A 20 2.25 4.19 -17.03
N ALA A 21 2.45 3.01 -16.46
CA ALA A 21 3.10 2.88 -15.17
C ALA A 21 4.45 3.60 -15.30
N LYS A 22 4.57 4.80 -14.71
CA LYS A 22 5.85 5.49 -14.63
C LYS A 22 6.79 4.58 -13.83
N ALA A 23 7.94 4.26 -14.41
CA ALA A 23 9.02 3.65 -13.65
C ALA A 23 9.44 4.64 -12.55
N HIS A 24 9.13 4.32 -11.30
CA HIS A 24 9.66 5.04 -10.15
C HIS A 24 11.17 4.76 -10.08
N GLN A 25 11.98 5.81 -10.07
CA GLN A 25 13.43 5.70 -9.88
C GLN A 25 13.71 5.14 -8.49
N THR A 26 14.44 4.03 -8.43
CA THR A 26 15.01 3.48 -7.19
C THR A 26 16.12 4.43 -6.73
N PHE A 27 15.96 5.02 -5.55
CA PHE A 27 16.93 5.96 -4.99
C PHE A 27 18.11 5.20 -4.36
N HIS A 28 19.33 5.42 -4.88
CA HIS A 28 20.56 4.94 -4.28
C HIS A 28 21.03 5.91 -3.19
N TYR A 29 20.89 5.53 -1.92
CA TYR A 29 21.40 6.31 -0.80
C TYR A 29 22.92 6.11 -0.60
N GLN A 30 23.66 7.22 -0.55
CA GLN A 30 25.10 7.26 -0.37
C GLN A 30 25.47 6.91 1.09
N LYS A 31 26.40 5.97 1.27
CA LYS A 31 26.90 5.49 2.56
C LYS A 31 27.62 6.63 3.31
N VAL A 32 27.00 7.16 4.36
CA VAL A 32 27.68 7.99 5.35
C VAL A 32 27.59 7.26 6.69
N ALA A 33 28.73 6.94 7.29
CA ALA A 33 28.79 6.42 8.65
C ALA A 33 28.64 7.58 9.64
N PRO A 34 27.71 7.49 10.60
CA PRO A 34 28.12 7.62 12.00
C PRO A 34 27.39 6.66 12.96
N GLN A 35 28.02 6.44 14.11
CA GLN A 35 27.57 5.61 15.23
C GLN A 35 26.28 6.14 15.87
N PHE A 36 25.13 5.51 15.59
CA PHE A 36 23.88 5.74 16.32
C PHE A 36 23.09 4.42 16.47
N SER A 37 22.48 4.19 17.64
CA SER A 37 21.76 2.94 17.93
C SER A 37 20.49 2.84 17.07
N ILE A 38 20.40 1.82 16.21
CA ILE A 38 19.28 1.56 15.29
C ILE A 38 17.93 1.64 16.03
N ASP A 39 16.91 2.30 15.46
CA ASP A 39 15.51 2.19 15.94
C ASP A 39 15.00 0.78 15.63
N THR A 40 15.34 -0.16 16.51
CA THR A 40 15.07 -1.60 16.34
C THR A 40 13.57 -1.88 16.27
N SER A 41 12.72 -1.04 16.84
CA SER A 41 11.26 -1.26 16.88
C SER A 41 10.62 -1.21 15.49
N LEU A 42 10.99 -0.25 14.64
CA LEU A 42 10.46 -0.15 13.28
C LEU A 42 10.93 -1.31 12.40
N LYS A 43 12.22 -1.65 12.50
CA LYS A 43 12.79 -2.81 11.80
C LYS A 43 12.11 -4.12 12.20
N VAL A 44 11.83 -4.30 13.49
CA VAL A 44 11.11 -5.48 14.02
C VAL A 44 9.67 -5.52 13.50
N VAL A 45 8.98 -4.39 13.41
CA VAL A 45 7.62 -4.33 12.84
C VAL A 45 7.61 -4.74 11.38
N VAL A 46 8.49 -4.18 10.55
CA VAL A 46 8.56 -4.53 9.12
C VAL A 46 8.89 -6.02 8.96
N ALA A 47 9.89 -6.53 9.70
CA ALA A 47 10.23 -7.95 9.68
C ALA A 47 9.06 -8.87 10.09
N ASN A 48 8.27 -8.45 11.08
CA ASN A 48 7.09 -9.19 11.51
C ASN A 48 5.97 -9.17 10.46
N SER A 49 5.76 -8.05 9.78
CA SER A 49 4.81 -7.95 8.66
C SER A 49 5.22 -8.85 7.49
N LEU A 50 6.50 -8.82 7.10
CA LEU A 50 7.03 -9.71 6.05
C LEU A 50 6.88 -11.18 6.42
N ARG A 51 7.16 -11.54 7.68
CA ARG A 51 6.96 -12.91 8.18
C ARG A 51 5.50 -13.34 8.08
N GLN A 52 4.54 -12.49 8.46
CA GLN A 52 3.11 -12.80 8.32
C GLN A 52 2.71 -13.01 6.86
N ILE A 53 3.19 -12.16 5.95
CA ILE A 53 2.95 -12.30 4.52
C ILE A 53 3.48 -13.64 3.99
N ASN A 54 4.69 -14.04 4.41
CA ASN A 54 5.29 -15.33 4.02
C ASN A 54 4.56 -16.55 4.59
N THR A 55 3.65 -16.37 5.57
CA THR A 55 2.81 -17.46 6.10
C THR A 55 1.47 -17.63 5.37
N ILE A 56 1.11 -16.72 4.45
CA ILE A 56 -0.11 -16.85 3.66
C ILE A 56 0.02 -18.13 2.80
N PRO A 57 -0.86 -19.13 2.96
CA PRO A 57 -0.72 -20.36 2.21
C PRO A 57 -0.92 -20.09 0.71
N ALA A 58 0.04 -20.46 -0.14
CA ALA A 58 -0.07 -20.34 -1.60
C ALA A 58 -1.21 -21.20 -2.19
N GLN A 59 -1.77 -22.11 -1.38
CA GLN A 59 -2.93 -22.94 -1.72
C GLN A 59 -4.27 -22.18 -1.56
N THR A 60 -4.25 -20.99 -0.96
CA THR A 60 -5.39 -20.08 -0.97
C THR A 60 -5.59 -19.53 -2.38
N GLY A 61 -6.84 -19.37 -2.82
CA GLY A 61 -7.12 -18.80 -4.15
C GLY A 61 -6.47 -17.43 -4.33
N ILE A 62 -6.14 -17.03 -5.56
CA ILE A 62 -5.51 -15.73 -5.84
C ILE A 62 -6.21 -14.54 -5.17
N ASP A 63 -7.53 -14.55 -5.12
CA ASP A 63 -8.34 -13.49 -4.51
C ASP A 63 -8.18 -13.44 -2.99
N SER A 64 -8.27 -14.61 -2.33
CA SER A 64 -8.05 -14.73 -0.89
C SER A 64 -6.60 -14.40 -0.54
N TYR A 65 -5.64 -14.89 -1.32
CA TYR A 65 -4.23 -14.57 -1.15
C TYR A 65 -3.97 -13.06 -1.21
N TYR A 66 -4.49 -12.39 -2.25
CA TYR A 66 -4.38 -10.95 -2.40
C TYR A 66 -5.05 -10.21 -1.23
N ALA A 67 -6.24 -10.60 -0.81
CA ALA A 67 -6.93 -9.98 0.32
C ALA A 67 -6.13 -10.11 1.63
N HIS A 68 -5.57 -11.29 1.93
CA HIS A 68 -4.70 -11.48 3.10
C HIS A 68 -3.45 -10.59 3.02
N LEU A 69 -2.79 -10.57 1.86
CA LEU A 69 -1.59 -9.78 1.60
C LEU A 69 -1.84 -8.29 1.87
N MET A 70 -2.90 -7.74 1.29
CA MET A 70 -3.23 -6.32 1.45
C MET A 70 -3.64 -5.96 2.88
N ILE A 71 -4.36 -6.85 3.57
CA ILE A 71 -4.70 -6.66 4.98
C ILE A 71 -3.44 -6.62 5.85
N PHE A 72 -2.49 -7.54 5.65
CA PHE A 72 -1.24 -7.55 6.40
C PHE A 72 -0.37 -6.33 6.13
N LEU A 73 -0.36 -5.80 4.90
CA LEU A 73 0.33 -4.55 4.57
C LEU A 73 -0.30 -3.35 5.30
N TYR A 74 -1.63 -3.24 5.34
CA TYR A 74 -2.30 -2.19 6.13
C TYR A 74 -2.07 -2.32 7.64
N GLN A 75 -2.01 -3.55 8.16
CA GLN A 75 -1.67 -3.80 9.56
C GLN A 75 -0.22 -3.40 9.87
N GLY A 76 0.71 -3.66 8.95
CA GLY A 76 2.09 -3.18 9.03
C GLY A 76 2.17 -1.65 9.05
N ALA A 77 1.44 -0.98 8.15
CA ALA A 77 1.36 0.49 8.13
C ALA A 77 0.81 1.06 9.45
N ASN A 78 -0.24 0.46 10.01
CA ASN A 78 -0.77 0.84 11.33
C ASN A 78 0.24 0.66 12.46
N ALA A 79 1.05 -0.40 12.43
CA ALA A 79 2.08 -0.64 13.44
C ALA A 79 3.21 0.41 13.35
N VAL A 80 3.60 0.83 12.14
CA VAL A 80 4.54 1.95 11.93
C VAL A 80 3.97 3.26 12.49
N ILE A 81 2.70 3.57 12.20
CA ILE A 81 2.02 4.76 12.73
C ILE A 81 1.98 4.73 14.25
N LYS A 82 1.60 3.58 14.84
CA LYS A 82 1.48 3.42 16.29
C LYS A 82 2.80 3.71 17.01
N ILE A 83 3.89 3.09 16.55
CA ILE A 83 5.23 3.33 17.11
C ILE A 83 5.54 4.83 17.12
N GLN A 84 5.14 5.56 16.08
CA GLN A 84 5.39 7.00 16.08
C GLN A 84 4.53 7.79 17.03
N THR A 85 3.24 7.53 17.05
CA THR A 85 2.34 8.25 17.94
C THR A 85 2.69 8.06 19.42
N GLU A 86 3.31 6.94 19.76
CA GLU A 86 3.82 6.68 21.12
C GLU A 86 5.10 7.47 21.43
N LYS A 87 5.90 7.79 20.42
CA LYS A 87 7.15 8.58 20.55
C LYS A 87 6.91 10.08 20.42
N ILE A 88 5.88 10.50 19.70
CA ILE A 88 5.61 11.89 19.33
C ILE A 88 4.34 12.40 20.00
N GLY A 89 4.49 13.34 20.94
CA GLY A 89 3.37 14.03 21.62
C GLY A 89 2.71 15.16 20.82
N ASN A 90 3.00 15.29 19.52
CA ASN A 90 2.48 16.36 18.69
C ASN A 90 1.02 16.10 18.28
N LYS A 91 0.10 16.99 18.70
CA LYS A 91 -1.34 16.88 18.41
C LYS A 91 -1.68 16.78 16.92
N GLY A 92 -0.95 17.49 16.03
CA GLY A 92 -1.19 17.42 14.59
C GLY A 92 -0.88 16.04 14.01
N ILE A 93 0.21 15.44 14.46
CA ILE A 93 0.65 14.10 14.05
C ILE A 93 -0.31 13.03 14.57
N LEU A 94 -0.82 13.19 15.79
CA LEU A 94 -1.86 12.29 16.35
C LEU A 94 -3.16 12.34 15.52
N VAL A 95 -3.58 13.52 15.05
CA VAL A 95 -4.77 13.65 14.17
C VAL A 95 -4.51 12.98 12.82
N GLN A 96 -3.35 13.21 12.20
CA GLN A 96 -2.99 12.58 10.93
C GLN A 96 -2.93 11.04 11.06
N ALA A 97 -2.32 10.55 12.14
CA ALA A 97 -2.26 9.12 12.46
C ALA A 97 -3.66 8.48 12.61
N ALA A 98 -4.59 9.18 13.28
CA ALA A 98 -5.97 8.72 13.41
C ALA A 98 -6.68 8.64 12.05
N LEU A 99 -6.47 9.64 11.18
CA LEU A 99 -7.03 9.64 9.82
C LEU A 99 -6.50 8.47 8.98
N PHE A 100 -5.20 8.20 9.04
CA PHE A 100 -4.58 7.10 8.32
C PHE A 100 -5.07 5.74 8.85
N THR A 101 -5.15 5.58 10.18
CA THR A 101 -5.65 4.35 10.80
C THR A 101 -7.11 4.08 10.42
N ARG A 102 -7.94 5.13 10.36
CA ARG A 102 -9.34 5.03 9.89
C ARG A 102 -9.40 4.63 8.43
N PHE A 103 -8.57 5.24 7.57
CA PHE A 103 -8.46 4.88 6.17
C PHE A 103 -8.06 3.40 6.00
N HIS A 104 -7.01 2.94 6.69
CA HIS A 104 -6.56 1.54 6.65
C HIS A 104 -7.66 0.58 7.08
N SER A 105 -8.46 0.95 8.10
CA SER A 105 -9.61 0.15 8.54
C SER A 105 -10.69 0.06 7.47
N GLN A 106 -10.99 1.17 6.80
CA GLN A 106 -11.97 1.19 5.70
C GLN A 106 -11.54 0.32 4.52
N MET A 107 -10.26 0.33 4.16
CA MET A 107 -9.74 -0.50 3.07
C MET A 107 -9.69 -1.98 3.45
N GLN A 108 -9.27 -2.31 4.68
CA GLN A 108 -9.32 -3.69 5.18
C GLN A 108 -10.75 -4.25 5.16
N ASN A 109 -11.74 -3.46 5.59
CA ASN A 109 -13.15 -3.89 5.59
C ASN A 109 -13.69 -4.23 4.20
N GLN A 110 -13.19 -3.57 3.15
CA GLN A 110 -13.56 -3.91 1.76
C GLN A 110 -12.94 -5.23 1.30
N LEU A 111 -11.83 -5.66 1.90
CA LEU A 111 -11.11 -6.89 1.55
C LEU A 111 -11.62 -8.12 2.32
N LEU A 112 -12.18 -7.94 3.53
CA LEU A 112 -12.67 -9.02 4.38
C LEU A 112 -13.62 -10.03 3.68
N PRO A 113 -14.57 -9.62 2.81
CA PRO A 113 -15.45 -10.56 2.13
C PRO A 113 -14.72 -11.59 1.28
N PHE A 114 -13.51 -11.25 0.78
CA PHE A 114 -12.73 -12.06 -0.15
C PHE A 114 -11.81 -13.07 0.54
N LEU A 115 -11.74 -13.07 1.88
CA LEU A 115 -10.95 -14.03 2.64
C LEU A 115 -11.55 -15.45 2.65
N LYS A 116 -12.84 -15.58 2.34
CA LYS A 116 -13.62 -16.81 2.60
C LYS A 116 -13.53 -17.90 1.53
N GLU A 117 -12.75 -17.74 0.47
CA GLU A 117 -12.61 -18.78 -0.55
C GLU A 117 -11.66 -19.90 -0.10
N LYS A 118 -12.26 -20.97 0.44
CA LYS A 118 -11.53 -22.17 0.86
C LYS A 118 -11.65 -23.26 -0.21
N ASN A 119 -10.50 -23.64 -0.77
CA ASN A 119 -10.20 -24.95 -1.36
C ASN A 119 -10.66 -25.28 -2.78
N LYS A 120 -11.30 -24.36 -3.54
CA LYS A 120 -11.61 -24.59 -4.97
C LYS A 120 -11.10 -23.50 -5.93
N ALA A 121 -10.62 -22.39 -5.39
CA ALA A 121 -10.10 -21.29 -6.18
C ALA A 121 -8.70 -21.63 -6.72
N LYS A 122 -8.39 -21.16 -7.94
CA LYS A 122 -7.08 -21.38 -8.54
C LYS A 122 -6.01 -20.73 -7.65
N PRO A 123 -4.91 -21.45 -7.33
CA PRO A 123 -3.81 -20.86 -6.59
C PRO A 123 -3.21 -19.69 -7.37
N PRO A 124 -2.51 -18.77 -6.71
CA PRO A 124 -1.89 -17.63 -7.38
C PRO A 124 -0.84 -18.12 -8.38
N GLY A 125 -0.89 -17.61 -9.60
CA GLY A 125 0.06 -17.99 -10.65
C GLY A 125 1.48 -17.45 -10.37
N ALA A 126 2.49 -18.09 -10.97
CA ALA A 126 3.90 -17.72 -10.80
C ALA A 126 4.19 -16.24 -11.13
N ALA A 127 3.52 -15.68 -12.16
CA ALA A 127 3.66 -14.28 -12.52
C ALA A 127 3.24 -13.32 -11.38
N PHE A 128 2.11 -13.61 -10.73
CA PHE A 128 1.64 -12.81 -9.62
C PHE A 128 2.55 -12.95 -8.40
N LEU A 129 2.95 -14.18 -8.04
CA LEU A 129 3.87 -14.43 -6.94
C LEU A 129 5.24 -13.75 -7.16
N SER A 130 5.73 -13.72 -8.40
CA SER A 130 6.96 -12.99 -8.75
C SER A 130 6.82 -11.50 -8.55
N ALA A 131 5.69 -10.90 -8.94
CA ALA A 131 5.42 -9.48 -8.72
C ALA A 131 5.33 -9.13 -7.23
N VAL A 132 4.67 -9.98 -6.44
CA VAL A 132 4.61 -9.84 -4.98
C VAL A 132 6.01 -9.91 -4.38
N LYS A 133 6.81 -10.91 -4.74
CA LYS A 133 8.18 -11.07 -4.24
C LYS A 133 9.06 -9.86 -4.59
N ALA A 134 8.96 -9.35 -5.82
CA ALA A 134 9.72 -8.18 -6.26
C ALA A 134 9.34 -6.94 -5.45
N SER A 135 8.04 -6.70 -5.24
CA SER A 135 7.55 -5.56 -4.44
C SER A 135 8.06 -5.66 -2.99
N LEU A 136 7.94 -6.84 -2.37
CA LEU A 136 8.35 -7.01 -0.97
C LEU A 136 9.87 -6.92 -0.76
N ALA A 137 10.69 -7.15 -1.78
CA ALA A 137 12.15 -7.07 -1.68
C ALA A 137 12.65 -5.64 -1.40
N HIS A 138 11.85 -4.61 -1.67
CA HIS A 138 12.24 -3.23 -1.38
C HIS A 138 12.32 -2.93 0.13
N PHE A 139 11.58 -3.66 0.98
CA PHE A 139 11.64 -3.49 2.44
C PHE A 139 13.02 -3.77 3.05
N ASP A 140 13.80 -4.66 2.43
CA ASP A 140 15.16 -4.99 2.86
C ASP A 140 16.18 -3.88 2.52
N GLN A 141 15.82 -2.98 1.61
CA GLN A 141 16.69 -1.89 1.15
C GLN A 141 16.51 -0.62 1.99
N ILE A 142 15.51 -0.58 2.88
CA ILE A 142 15.24 0.58 3.70
C ILE A 142 16.37 0.80 4.71
N ASN A 143 16.95 1.99 4.71
CA ASN A 143 17.93 2.38 5.71
C ASN A 143 17.22 2.79 7.02
N TYR A 144 17.19 1.87 7.98
CA TYR A 144 16.64 2.10 9.33
C TYR A 144 17.62 2.82 10.28
N GLN A 145 18.72 3.39 9.79
CA GLN A 145 19.56 4.28 10.60
C GLN A 145 18.68 5.39 11.18
N GLN A 146 18.95 5.79 12.43
CA GLN A 146 18.18 6.84 13.09
C GLN A 146 18.19 8.09 12.22
N SER A 147 17.06 8.37 11.57
CA SER A 147 16.81 9.70 11.04
C SER A 147 16.78 10.64 12.24
N PRO A 148 17.48 11.80 12.20
CA PRO A 148 17.35 12.83 13.24
C PRO A 148 15.90 13.32 13.36
N GLU A 149 15.07 13.02 12.36
CA GLU A 149 13.64 13.29 12.31
C GLU A 149 12.86 11.96 12.21
N PRO A 150 12.36 11.44 13.35
CA PRO A 150 11.60 10.19 13.38
C PRO A 150 10.36 10.23 12.46
N GLU A 151 9.75 11.40 12.33
CA GLU A 151 8.60 11.69 11.45
C GLU A 151 8.92 11.39 9.98
N LYS A 152 10.11 11.78 9.52
CA LYS A 152 10.61 11.54 8.17
C LYS A 152 10.79 10.05 7.88
N LEU A 153 11.37 9.30 8.81
CA LEU A 153 11.51 7.84 8.66
C LEU A 153 10.15 7.16 8.53
N THR A 154 9.15 7.63 9.27
CA THR A 154 7.77 7.12 9.16
C THR A 154 7.13 7.48 7.84
N ALA A 155 7.30 8.70 7.33
CA ALA A 155 6.83 9.08 6.01
C ALA A 155 7.46 8.21 4.91
N ILE A 156 8.78 7.97 4.98
CA ILE A 156 9.50 7.09 4.05
C ILE A 156 8.94 5.66 4.10
N LEU A 157 8.80 5.09 5.30
CA LEU A 157 8.26 3.73 5.48
C LEU A 157 6.83 3.60 4.96
N LEU A 158 5.97 4.60 5.20
CA LEU A 158 4.59 4.58 4.73
C LEU A 158 4.52 4.69 3.21
N VAL A 159 5.31 5.58 2.60
CA VAL A 159 5.42 5.70 1.14
C VAL A 159 5.84 4.36 0.53
N GLU A 160 6.88 3.72 1.08
CA GLU A 160 7.37 2.42 0.60
C GLU A 160 6.28 1.33 0.71
N ILE A 161 5.54 1.28 1.82
CA ILE A 161 4.41 0.34 1.96
C ILE A 161 3.36 0.59 0.87
N TYR A 162 2.98 1.85 0.64
CA TYR A 162 1.94 2.19 -0.33
C TYR A 162 2.38 1.94 -1.78
N GLU A 163 3.63 2.23 -2.13
CA GLU A 163 4.16 1.93 -3.48
C GLU A 163 4.18 0.41 -3.74
N ASN A 164 4.52 -0.40 -2.74
CA ASN A 164 4.46 -1.85 -2.86
C ASN A 164 3.02 -2.37 -2.97
N MET A 165 2.09 -1.78 -2.22
CA MET A 165 0.65 -2.07 -2.35
C MET A 165 0.14 -1.74 -3.76
N ASP A 166 0.59 -0.64 -4.37
CA ASP A 166 0.19 -0.24 -5.71
C ASP A 166 0.67 -1.24 -6.77
N GLN A 167 1.93 -1.67 -6.69
CA GLN A 167 2.51 -2.67 -7.59
C GLN A 167 1.77 -4.01 -7.50
N ILE A 168 1.50 -4.47 -6.27
CA ILE A 168 0.76 -5.70 -6.00
C ILE A 168 -0.67 -5.59 -6.52
N SER A 169 -1.37 -4.48 -6.23
CA SER A 169 -2.75 -4.24 -6.67
C SER A 169 -2.87 -4.17 -8.19
N ALA A 170 -1.94 -3.51 -8.88
CA ALA A 170 -1.91 -3.47 -10.34
C ALA A 170 -1.65 -4.86 -10.93
N ALA A 171 -0.70 -5.63 -10.38
CA ALA A 171 -0.42 -6.99 -10.82
C ALA A 171 -1.64 -7.91 -10.62
N TYR A 172 -2.31 -7.82 -9.47
CA TYR A 172 -3.53 -8.56 -9.19
C TYR A 172 -4.64 -8.20 -10.19
N ALA A 173 -4.89 -6.90 -10.40
CA ALA A 173 -5.95 -6.41 -11.27
C ALA A 173 -5.82 -6.92 -12.72
N ASN A 174 -4.58 -7.05 -13.20
CA ASN A 174 -4.28 -7.52 -14.55
C ASN A 174 -4.41 -9.05 -14.71
N LEU A 175 -4.38 -9.81 -13.62
CA LEU A 175 -4.32 -11.28 -13.65
C LEU A 175 -5.60 -11.95 -13.13
N SER A 176 -6.36 -11.28 -12.28
CA SER A 176 -7.60 -11.83 -11.71
C SER A 176 -8.78 -11.77 -12.69
N GLN A 177 -9.77 -12.63 -12.44
CA GLN A 177 -11.09 -12.64 -13.10
C GLN A 177 -12.21 -12.12 -12.17
N ASN A 178 -11.88 -11.78 -10.92
CA ASN A 178 -12.84 -11.30 -9.93
C ASN A 178 -13.06 -9.80 -10.09
N GLU A 179 -14.02 -9.41 -10.94
CA GLU A 179 -14.29 -8.00 -11.24
C GLU A 179 -14.57 -7.11 -10.00
N PRO A 180 -15.36 -7.54 -9.01
CA PRO A 180 -15.50 -6.77 -7.76
C PRO A 180 -14.18 -6.48 -7.06
N LEU A 181 -13.30 -7.48 -6.92
CA LEU A 181 -12.02 -7.30 -6.24
C LEU A 181 -11.00 -6.53 -7.10
N LYS A 182 -11.08 -6.63 -8.43
CA LYS A 182 -10.31 -5.78 -9.37
C LYS A 182 -10.69 -4.31 -9.25
N ALA A 183 -11.97 -3.99 -9.11
CA ALA A 183 -12.41 -2.61 -8.88
C ALA A 183 -11.84 -2.07 -7.55
N ILE A 184 -11.86 -2.89 -6.49
CA ILE A 184 -11.25 -2.55 -5.20
C ILE A 184 -9.74 -2.39 -5.32
N SER A 185 -9.03 -3.23 -6.10
CA SER A 185 -7.58 -3.09 -6.27
C SER A 185 -7.19 -1.80 -6.99
N TRP A 186 -7.94 -1.39 -8.02
CA TRP A 186 -7.71 -0.09 -8.66
C TRP A 186 -8.05 1.08 -7.75
N ASP A 187 -9.09 0.94 -6.92
CA ASP A 187 -9.43 1.94 -5.92
C ASP A 187 -8.33 2.11 -4.87
N ILE A 188 -7.70 1.00 -4.44
CA ILE A 188 -6.52 1.01 -3.58
C ILE A 188 -5.38 1.80 -4.23
N VAL A 189 -5.02 1.50 -5.47
CA VAL A 189 -3.96 2.22 -6.21
C VAL A 189 -4.23 3.72 -6.20
N ARG A 190 -5.44 4.13 -6.58
CA ARG A 190 -5.81 5.55 -6.64
C ARG A 190 -5.70 6.23 -5.27
N LYS A 191 -6.16 5.58 -4.20
CA LYS A 191 -6.17 6.15 -2.85
C LYS A 191 -4.78 6.20 -2.23
N ASN A 192 -3.98 5.15 -2.41
CA ASN A 192 -2.59 5.10 -1.96
C ASN A 192 -1.74 6.18 -2.63
N ASN A 193 -1.90 6.40 -3.93
CA ASN A 193 -1.22 7.51 -4.63
C ASN A 193 -1.55 8.87 -4.00
N GLY A 194 -2.81 9.08 -3.58
CA GLY A 194 -3.19 10.28 -2.82
C GLY A 194 -2.46 10.40 -1.48
N LEU A 195 -2.27 9.29 -0.75
CA LEU A 195 -1.51 9.29 0.51
C LEU A 195 -0.01 9.51 0.28
N ILE A 196 0.55 8.90 -0.77
CA ILE A 196 1.94 9.10 -1.17
C ILE A 196 2.18 10.58 -1.47
N ASP A 197 1.29 11.23 -2.23
CA ASP A 197 1.43 12.65 -2.55
C ASP A 197 1.32 13.55 -1.32
N LEU A 198 0.53 13.17 -0.32
CA LEU A 198 0.47 13.85 0.98
C LEU A 198 1.76 13.67 1.81
N LEU A 199 2.43 12.52 1.69
CA LEU A 199 3.62 12.17 2.47
C LEU A 199 4.94 12.57 1.82
N LYS A 200 4.97 12.71 0.49
CA LYS A 200 6.17 13.07 -0.30
C LYS A 200 6.90 14.32 0.21
N PRO A 201 6.22 15.41 0.62
CA PRO A 201 6.92 16.57 1.17
C PRO A 201 7.66 16.27 2.47
N ALA A 202 7.13 15.37 3.30
CA ALA A 202 7.71 14.96 4.58
C ALA A 202 8.75 13.84 4.45
N SER A 203 8.83 13.16 3.29
CA SER A 203 9.81 12.10 3.03
C SER A 203 11.07 12.56 2.29
N ARG A 204 11.12 13.82 1.82
CA ARG A 204 12.28 14.46 1.17
C ARG A 204 13.28 14.99 2.19
#